data_AF-A0A960HTQ7-F1
#
_entry.id   AF-A0A960HTQ7-F1
#
_cell.length_a   1.000
_cell.length_b   1.000
_cell.length_c   1.000
_cell.angle_alpha   90.00
_cell.angle_beta   90.00
_cell.angle_gamma   90.00
#
_symmetry.space_group_name_H-M   'P 1'
#
loop_
_entity.id
_entity.type
_entity.pdbx_description
1 polymer ?
#
loop_
_entity_poly.entity_id
_entity_poly.type
_entity_poly.pdbx_seq_one_letter_code
_entity_poly.pdbx_strand_id
1 'polypeptide(L)'
;AYQIEGGAEDGGRGRSVWDDFSHTEGKVAHGHTGDIACDHYHRLDEDLALMADLGLQSYRFSISWSRVLPGGFGEVNREGLDFYHRLVDGLLARGIVPNITLFHWDLPSALEEHGGFRSRDTVHWFADYAALIARELGDRAPMIATFNEPWCYAYLGHADGHHAPGLRDDKAAVTVAHHQLLAHGLAVDAMRAERNDLSLGIVINPSLARSEGEPPAPADAL
;
A
#
# COMPACT_ATOMS: atom_id res chain seq x y z
N ALA A 1 -0.72 -2.91 6.63
CA ALA A 1 0.33 -3.93 6.59
C ALA A 1 1.55 -3.55 7.42
N TYR A 2 2.64 -3.07 6.79
CA TYR A 2 3.98 -2.97 7.39
C TYR A 2 4.04 -2.29 8.77
N GLN A 3 3.22 -1.27 9.00
CA GLN A 3 3.24 -0.49 10.24
C GLN A 3 2.71 -1.24 11.47
N ILE A 4 1.94 -2.33 11.31
CA ILE A 4 1.30 -3.03 12.44
C ILE A 4 1.45 -4.55 12.41
N GLU A 5 1.60 -5.16 11.22
CA GLU A 5 1.57 -6.63 11.08
C GLU A 5 2.69 -7.32 11.83
N GLY A 6 3.95 -6.90 11.65
CA GLY A 6 5.08 -7.71 12.05
C GLY A 6 5.13 -9.05 11.30
N GLY A 7 5.76 -10.04 11.92
CA GLY A 7 5.95 -11.37 11.33
C GLY A 7 6.70 -11.26 10.00
N ALA A 8 7.80 -10.49 10.01
CA ALA A 8 8.51 -10.14 8.78
C ALA A 8 9.08 -11.35 8.03
N GLU A 9 9.43 -12.42 8.76
CA GLU A 9 9.93 -13.69 8.22
C GLU A 9 8.89 -14.83 8.28
N ASP A 10 7.68 -14.55 8.79
CA ASP A 10 6.67 -15.58 9.02
C ASP A 10 5.80 -15.85 7.79
N GLY A 11 5.34 -17.10 7.69
CA GLY A 11 4.35 -17.53 6.72
C GLY A 11 4.73 -17.28 5.27
N GLY A 12 6.03 -17.37 4.94
CA GLY A 12 6.55 -17.24 3.57
C GLY A 12 6.54 -15.82 3.00
N ARG A 13 6.35 -14.79 3.83
CA ARG A 13 6.42 -13.38 3.39
C ARG A 13 7.81 -13.06 2.80
N GLY A 14 7.82 -12.41 1.64
CA GLY A 14 9.04 -11.81 1.08
C GLY A 14 9.35 -10.45 1.72
N ARG A 15 10.60 -9.99 1.59
CA ARG A 15 10.99 -8.64 2.00
C ARG A 15 10.29 -7.58 1.16
N SER A 16 10.03 -6.44 1.78
CA SER A 16 9.63 -5.20 1.12
C SER A 16 10.75 -4.17 1.18
N VAL A 17 10.66 -3.14 0.34
CA VAL A 17 11.59 -2.00 0.34
C VAL A 17 11.71 -1.33 1.72
N TRP A 18 10.69 -1.41 2.57
CA TRP A 18 10.75 -0.89 3.93
C TRP A 18 11.51 -1.78 4.90
N ASP A 19 11.51 -3.10 4.71
CA ASP A 19 12.40 -4.00 5.46
C ASP A 19 13.85 -3.58 5.17
N ASP A 20 14.20 -3.42 3.88
CA ASP A 20 15.55 -3.03 3.44
C ASP A 20 15.96 -1.64 3.96
N PHE A 21 15.06 -0.67 3.83
CA PHE A 21 15.31 0.71 4.21
C PHE A 21 15.46 0.87 5.72
N SER A 22 14.61 0.21 6.52
CA SER A 22 14.66 0.32 7.98
C SER A 22 15.88 -0.36 8.60
N HIS A 23 16.43 -1.38 7.94
CA HIS A 23 17.69 -2.01 8.34
C HIS A 23 18.94 -1.23 7.90
N THR A 24 18.78 -0.09 7.23
CA THR A 24 19.91 0.77 6.85
C THR A 24 20.21 1.80 7.96
N GLU A 25 21.46 1.84 8.41
CA GLU A 25 21.89 2.76 9.48
C GLU A 25 21.55 4.23 9.15
N GLY A 26 20.93 4.92 10.12
CA GLY A 26 20.58 6.34 10.02
C GLY A 26 19.37 6.67 9.14
N LYS A 27 18.71 5.68 8.51
CA LYS A 27 17.50 5.91 7.70
C LYS A 27 16.22 5.99 8.52
N VAL A 28 16.16 5.30 9.65
CA VAL A 28 15.04 5.34 10.58
C VAL A 28 15.53 5.78 11.95
N ALA A 29 14.72 6.61 12.62
CA ALA A 29 15.04 7.10 13.96
C ALA A 29 15.29 5.92 14.91
N HIS A 30 16.40 5.99 15.66
CA HIS A 30 16.83 4.97 16.62
C HIS A 30 17.02 3.56 16.03
N GLY A 31 17.08 3.41 14.69
CA GLY A 31 17.23 2.11 14.04
C GLY A 31 16.01 1.20 14.20
N HIS A 32 14.81 1.76 14.40
CA HIS A 32 13.59 0.95 14.50
C HIS A 32 13.26 0.25 13.17
N THR A 33 12.74 -0.97 13.26
CA THR A 33 12.29 -1.79 12.12
C THR A 33 10.81 -2.13 12.23
N GLY A 34 10.24 -2.70 11.16
CA GLY A 34 8.86 -3.19 11.12
C GLY A 34 8.72 -4.68 11.50
N ASP A 35 9.79 -5.32 11.99
CA ASP A 35 9.87 -6.79 12.08
C ASP A 35 8.79 -7.40 12.97
N ILE A 36 8.53 -6.72 14.10
CA ILE A 36 7.48 -7.06 15.07
C ILE A 36 6.33 -6.06 14.99
N ALA A 37 6.63 -4.76 14.89
CA ALA A 37 5.62 -3.69 14.89
C ALA A 37 4.62 -3.82 16.07
N CYS A 38 3.33 -3.98 15.79
CA CYS A 38 2.29 -4.23 16.78
C CYS A 38 1.96 -5.73 16.93
N ASP A 39 2.64 -6.60 16.19
CA ASP A 39 2.44 -8.04 16.17
C ASP A 39 1.02 -8.45 15.74
N HIS A 40 0.36 -7.63 14.91
CA HIS A 40 -1.01 -7.84 14.44
C HIS A 40 -1.16 -9.15 13.65
N TYR A 41 -0.09 -9.65 13.03
CA TYR A 41 -0.09 -10.93 12.34
C TYR A 41 -0.46 -12.10 13.26
N HIS A 42 0.02 -12.07 14.52
CA HIS A 42 -0.29 -13.08 15.54
C HIS A 42 -1.45 -12.69 16.45
N ARG A 43 -1.70 -11.38 16.62
CA ARG A 43 -2.72 -10.83 17.54
C ARG A 43 -4.05 -10.48 16.86
N LEU A 44 -4.29 -11.02 15.67
CA LEU A 44 -5.47 -10.71 14.87
C LEU A 44 -6.79 -10.80 15.67
N ASP A 45 -6.99 -11.87 16.44
CA ASP A 45 -8.23 -12.05 17.21
C ASP A 45 -8.41 -11.02 18.33
N GLU A 46 -7.31 -10.62 18.97
CA GLU A 46 -7.28 -9.58 20.01
C GLU A 46 -7.65 -8.22 19.42
N ASP A 47 -7.02 -7.86 18.30
CA ASP A 47 -7.27 -6.59 17.62
C ASP A 47 -8.70 -6.52 17.07
N LEU A 48 -9.22 -7.61 16.51
CA LEU A 48 -10.62 -7.69 16.08
C LEU A 48 -11.60 -7.52 17.24
N ALA A 49 -11.31 -8.08 18.42
CA ALA A 49 -12.14 -7.87 19.61
C ALA A 49 -12.13 -6.39 20.04
N LEU A 50 -10.95 -5.75 20.08
CA LEU A 50 -10.81 -4.34 20.41
C LEU A 50 -11.56 -3.43 19.42
N MET A 51 -11.50 -3.73 18.12
CA MET A 51 -12.23 -2.97 17.09
C MET A 51 -13.75 -3.05 17.30
N ALA A 52 -14.27 -4.22 17.67
CA ALA A 52 -15.69 -4.41 17.97
C ALA A 52 -16.11 -3.69 19.26
N ASP A 53 -15.31 -3.79 20.32
CA ASP A 53 -15.56 -3.14 21.60
C ASP A 53 -15.56 -1.61 21.47
N LEU A 54 -14.70 -1.06 20.60
CA LEU A 54 -14.67 0.37 20.26
C LEU A 54 -15.91 0.81 19.43
N GLY A 55 -16.64 -0.14 18.85
CA GLY A 55 -17.81 0.13 18.01
C GLY A 55 -17.46 0.61 16.60
N LEU A 56 -16.31 0.20 16.04
CA LEU A 56 -15.95 0.57 14.67
C LEU A 56 -17.01 0.09 13.68
N GLN A 57 -17.35 0.94 12.72
CA GLN A 57 -18.30 0.61 11.64
C GLN A 57 -17.59 0.12 10.38
N SER A 58 -16.34 0.54 10.18
CA SER A 58 -15.49 0.13 9.08
C SER A 58 -14.04 0.13 9.53
N TYR A 59 -13.23 -0.75 8.93
CA TYR A 59 -11.80 -0.83 9.17
C TYR A 59 -11.06 -0.79 7.83
N ARG A 60 -10.26 0.27 7.64
CA ARG A 60 -9.37 0.40 6.49
C ARG A 60 -8.01 -0.21 6.81
N PHE A 61 -7.63 -1.23 6.07
CA PHE A 61 -6.32 -1.89 6.19
C PHE A 61 -5.67 -2.00 4.82
N SER A 62 -4.35 -2.18 4.80
CA SER A 62 -3.63 -2.48 3.57
C SER A 62 -3.17 -3.93 3.55
N ILE A 63 -3.13 -4.52 2.37
CA ILE A 63 -2.56 -5.84 2.13
C ILE A 63 -1.07 -5.68 1.85
N SER A 64 -0.24 -6.45 2.55
CA SER A 64 1.18 -6.56 2.26
C SER A 64 1.39 -7.34 0.98
N TRP A 65 1.78 -6.64 -0.09
CA TRP A 65 2.03 -7.27 -1.38
C TRP A 65 3.10 -8.36 -1.26
N SER A 66 4.17 -8.11 -0.50
CA SER A 66 5.24 -9.10 -0.31
C SER A 66 4.80 -10.33 0.50
N ARG A 67 3.68 -10.25 1.24
CA ARG A 67 3.10 -11.42 1.92
C ARG A 67 2.29 -12.29 0.95
N VAL A 68 1.55 -11.68 0.04
CA VAL A 68 0.70 -12.41 -0.94
C VAL A 68 1.50 -12.92 -2.13
N LEU A 69 2.44 -12.12 -2.62
CA LEU A 69 3.35 -12.45 -3.72
C LEU A 69 4.78 -12.12 -3.27
N PRO A 70 5.52 -13.07 -2.67
CA PRO A 70 6.87 -12.83 -2.16
C PRO A 70 7.87 -12.33 -3.22
N GLY A 71 7.77 -12.84 -4.45
CA GLY A 71 8.52 -12.34 -5.59
C GLY A 71 7.91 -11.10 -6.26
N GLY A 72 6.78 -10.62 -5.75
CA GLY A 72 5.97 -9.53 -6.31
C GLY A 72 5.12 -9.88 -7.53
N PHE A 73 5.44 -10.97 -8.22
CA PHE A 73 4.63 -11.60 -9.26
C PHE A 73 4.81 -13.13 -9.20
N GLY A 74 4.01 -13.86 -9.97
CA GLY A 74 4.14 -15.33 -10.08
C GLY A 74 3.35 -16.08 -9.00
N GLU A 75 4.04 -16.95 -8.25
CA GLU A 75 3.38 -17.85 -7.30
C GLU A 75 2.76 -17.12 -6.11
N VAL A 76 1.48 -17.40 -5.87
CA VAL A 76 0.74 -16.89 -4.72
C VAL A 76 1.15 -17.65 -3.47
N ASN A 77 1.56 -16.90 -2.44
CA ASN A 77 1.74 -17.44 -1.12
C ASN A 77 0.37 -17.59 -0.43
N ARG A 78 -0.16 -18.82 -0.42
CA ARG A 78 -1.48 -19.12 0.13
C ARG A 78 -1.58 -18.83 1.62
N GLU A 79 -0.56 -19.15 2.41
CA GLU A 79 -0.57 -18.86 3.85
C GLU A 79 -0.64 -17.34 4.12
N GLY A 80 0.08 -16.56 3.30
CA GLY A 80 0.00 -15.11 3.33
C GLY A 80 -1.38 -14.56 2.96
N LEU A 81 -2.02 -15.13 1.95
CA LEU A 81 -3.38 -14.76 1.54
C LEU A 81 -4.44 -15.18 2.59
N ASP A 82 -4.28 -16.35 3.21
CA ASP A 82 -5.16 -16.88 4.25
C ASP A 82 -5.25 -15.97 5.47
N PHE A 83 -4.16 -15.26 5.82
CA PHE A 83 -4.22 -14.22 6.86
C PHE A 83 -5.26 -13.14 6.55
N TYR A 84 -5.32 -12.66 5.31
CA TYR A 84 -6.29 -11.63 4.91
C TYR A 84 -7.71 -12.18 4.81
N HIS A 85 -7.88 -13.45 4.42
CA HIS A 85 -9.18 -14.11 4.54
C HIS A 85 -9.69 -14.11 5.99
N ARG A 86 -8.84 -14.52 6.95
CA ARG A 86 -9.20 -14.50 8.37
C ARG A 86 -9.51 -13.09 8.88
N LEU A 87 -8.74 -12.08 8.45
CA LEU A 87 -9.00 -10.69 8.81
C LEU A 87 -10.36 -10.22 8.28
N VAL A 88 -10.64 -10.43 6.99
CA VAL A 88 -11.91 -10.03 6.36
C VAL A 88 -13.09 -10.75 7.02
N ASP A 89 -13.00 -12.07 7.21
CA ASP A 89 -14.06 -12.85 7.85
C ASP A 89 -14.27 -12.44 9.31
N GLY A 90 -13.18 -12.17 10.03
CA GLY A 90 -13.21 -11.71 11.41
C GLY A 90 -13.86 -10.34 11.59
N LEU A 91 -13.62 -9.40 10.66
CA LEU A 91 -14.28 -8.09 10.61
C LEU A 91 -15.78 -8.24 10.35
N LEU A 92 -16.15 -9.02 9.32
CA LEU A 92 -17.55 -9.20 8.94
C LEU A 92 -18.37 -9.93 10.02
N ALA A 93 -17.78 -10.92 10.70
CA ALA A 93 -18.41 -11.60 11.83
C ALA A 93 -18.75 -10.65 12.99
N ARG A 94 -18.07 -9.50 13.07
CA ARG A 94 -18.27 -8.44 14.07
C ARG A 94 -19.06 -7.25 13.52
N GLY A 95 -19.60 -7.35 12.30
CA GLY A 95 -20.36 -6.29 11.64
C GLY A 95 -19.52 -5.09 11.21
N ILE A 96 -18.19 -5.23 11.12
CA ILE A 96 -17.28 -4.17 10.71
C ILE A 96 -17.03 -4.29 9.22
N VAL A 97 -17.29 -3.21 8.46
CA VAL A 97 -17.14 -3.22 7.00
C VAL A 97 -15.65 -3.15 6.61
N PRO A 98 -15.09 -4.15 5.89
CA PRO A 98 -13.71 -4.12 5.42
C PRO A 98 -13.49 -3.07 4.32
N ASN A 99 -12.36 -2.37 4.37
CA ASN A 99 -11.94 -1.41 3.34
C ASN A 99 -10.46 -1.64 2.99
N ILE A 100 -10.20 -2.23 1.82
CA ILE A 100 -8.86 -2.67 1.42
C ILE A 100 -8.09 -1.51 0.80
N THR A 101 -6.80 -1.41 1.11
CA THR A 101 -5.81 -0.63 0.36
C THR A 101 -4.78 -1.59 -0.25
N LEU A 102 -4.66 -1.66 -1.57
CA LEU A 102 -3.77 -2.62 -2.24
C LEU A 102 -2.30 -2.28 -2.08
N PHE A 103 -1.95 -0.99 -2.17
CA PHE A 103 -0.57 -0.52 -2.04
C PHE A 103 -0.43 0.55 -0.97
N HIS A 104 0.30 0.22 0.08
CA HIS A 104 0.65 1.14 1.16
C HIS A 104 2.17 1.14 1.41
N TRP A 105 2.91 1.37 0.32
CA TRP A 105 4.34 1.66 0.26
C TRP A 105 5.29 0.47 0.49
N ASP A 106 4.78 -0.72 0.81
CA ASP A 106 5.55 -1.93 1.04
C ASP A 106 5.73 -2.76 -0.25
N LEU A 107 6.30 -2.13 -1.28
CA LEU A 107 6.67 -2.80 -2.52
C LEU A 107 7.62 -3.99 -2.20
N PRO A 108 7.38 -5.21 -2.73
CA PRO A 108 8.30 -6.32 -2.57
C PRO A 108 9.71 -5.95 -3.07
N SER A 109 10.74 -6.25 -2.29
CA SER A 109 12.14 -5.93 -2.65
C SER A 109 12.55 -6.57 -3.97
N ALA A 110 12.03 -7.76 -4.27
CA ALA A 110 12.21 -8.42 -5.56
C ALA A 110 11.75 -7.54 -6.75
N LEU A 111 10.68 -6.76 -6.60
CA LEU A 111 10.26 -5.82 -7.65
C LEU A 111 11.19 -4.61 -7.74
N GLU A 112 11.72 -4.14 -6.60
CA GLU A 112 12.69 -3.05 -6.57
C GLU A 112 14.00 -3.42 -7.29
N GLU A 113 14.43 -4.68 -7.18
CA GLU A 113 15.55 -5.24 -7.97
C GLU A 113 15.29 -5.20 -9.49
N HIS A 114 14.02 -5.26 -9.90
CA HIS A 114 13.57 -5.05 -11.28
C HIS A 114 13.30 -3.58 -11.62
N GLY A 115 13.72 -2.63 -10.77
CA GLY A 115 13.55 -1.19 -10.96
C GLY A 115 12.30 -0.61 -10.31
N GLY A 116 11.53 -1.40 -9.58
CA GLY A 116 10.33 -0.98 -8.85
C GLY A 116 9.35 -0.27 -9.76
N PHE A 117 8.68 0.76 -9.24
CA PHE A 117 7.77 1.58 -10.04
C PHE A 117 8.48 2.49 -11.07
N ARG A 118 9.82 2.49 -11.15
CA ARG A 118 10.53 3.11 -12.28
C ARG A 118 10.46 2.21 -13.51
N SER A 119 10.31 0.89 -13.33
CA SER A 119 9.99 -0.04 -14.40
C SER A 119 8.51 -0.02 -14.73
N ARG A 120 8.19 -0.06 -16.03
CA ARG A 120 6.80 -0.17 -16.50
C ARG A 120 6.23 -1.57 -16.25
N ASP A 121 7.06 -2.59 -16.11
CA ASP A 121 6.59 -3.97 -15.86
C ASP A 121 5.85 -4.06 -14.51
N THR A 122 6.31 -3.31 -13.50
CA THR A 122 5.65 -3.20 -12.19
C THR A 122 4.22 -2.68 -12.27
N VAL A 123 3.91 -1.87 -13.30
CA VAL A 123 2.54 -1.40 -13.55
C VAL A 123 1.63 -2.57 -13.90
N HIS A 124 2.12 -3.51 -14.72
CA HIS A 124 1.37 -4.70 -15.13
C HIS A 124 1.28 -5.72 -14.00
N TRP A 125 2.38 -5.96 -13.28
CA TRP A 125 2.35 -6.83 -12.09
C TRP A 125 1.42 -6.32 -11.00
N PHE A 126 1.32 -5.00 -10.82
CA PHE A 126 0.35 -4.41 -9.90
C PHE A 126 -1.10 -4.67 -10.35
N ALA A 127 -1.39 -4.61 -11.65
CA ALA A 127 -2.71 -4.91 -12.17
C ALA A 127 -3.09 -6.40 -11.96
N ASP A 128 -2.14 -7.32 -12.18
CA ASP A 128 -2.33 -8.75 -11.92
C ASP A 128 -2.57 -9.03 -10.44
N TYR A 129 -1.79 -8.39 -9.56
CA TYR A 129 -1.98 -8.44 -8.10
C TYR A 129 -3.35 -7.89 -7.69
N ALA A 130 -3.78 -6.76 -8.26
CA ALA A 130 -5.10 -6.20 -7.99
C ALA A 130 -6.24 -7.13 -8.40
N ALA A 131 -6.15 -7.74 -9.59
CA ALA A 131 -7.11 -8.74 -10.05
C ALA A 131 -7.18 -9.96 -9.13
N LEU A 132 -6.02 -10.47 -8.68
CA LEU A 132 -5.96 -11.54 -7.68
C LEU A 132 -6.73 -11.16 -6.41
N ILE A 133 -6.46 -9.99 -5.81
CA ILE A 133 -7.17 -9.57 -4.59
C ILE A 133 -8.67 -9.40 -4.82
N ALA A 134 -9.08 -8.82 -5.95
CA ALA A 134 -10.50 -8.68 -6.28
C ALA A 134 -11.21 -10.04 -6.41
N ARG A 135 -10.56 -11.04 -7.00
CA ARG A 135 -11.09 -12.40 -7.13
C ARG A 135 -11.22 -13.10 -5.78
N GLU A 136 -10.24 -12.97 -4.90
CA GLU A 136 -10.16 -13.72 -3.64
C GLU A 136 -11.00 -13.08 -2.51
N LEU A 137 -11.02 -11.75 -2.44
CA LEU A 137 -11.61 -11.01 -1.31
C LEU A 137 -12.74 -10.06 -1.71
N GLY A 138 -12.89 -9.74 -3.00
CA GLY A 138 -13.83 -8.72 -3.47
C GLY A 138 -15.31 -9.07 -3.26
N ASP A 139 -15.64 -10.35 -3.02
CA ASP A 139 -16.99 -10.80 -2.67
C ASP A 139 -17.45 -10.31 -1.28
N ARG A 140 -16.50 -10.16 -0.37
CA ARG A 140 -16.70 -9.80 1.04
C ARG A 140 -16.21 -8.40 1.39
N ALA A 141 -15.23 -7.90 0.64
CA ALA A 141 -14.60 -6.60 0.84
C ALA A 141 -14.68 -5.74 -0.45
N PRO A 142 -15.87 -5.24 -0.83
CA PRO A 142 -16.07 -4.58 -2.12
C PRO A 142 -15.47 -3.17 -2.20
N MET A 143 -15.08 -2.55 -1.08
CA MET A 143 -14.41 -1.25 -1.06
C MET A 143 -12.90 -1.42 -1.14
N ILE A 144 -12.30 -1.03 -2.27
CA ILE A 144 -10.87 -1.24 -2.54
C ILE A 144 -10.24 0.06 -3.07
N ALA A 145 -9.29 0.60 -2.32
CA ALA A 145 -8.36 1.62 -2.77
C ALA A 145 -7.11 0.98 -3.40
N THR A 146 -6.72 1.47 -4.57
CA THR A 146 -5.50 1.03 -5.27
C THR A 146 -4.23 1.49 -4.53
N PHE A 147 -4.02 2.79 -4.44
CA PHE A 147 -2.85 3.40 -3.80
C PHE A 147 -3.26 4.25 -2.61
N ASN A 148 -2.44 4.19 -1.55
CA ASN A 148 -2.40 5.21 -0.52
C ASN A 148 -1.28 6.22 -0.80
N GLU A 149 -1.65 7.49 -0.92
CA GLU A 149 -0.75 8.64 -1.00
C GLU A 149 0.39 8.47 -2.03
N PRO A 150 0.08 8.41 -3.33
CA PRO A 150 1.09 8.22 -4.39
C PRO A 150 2.22 9.25 -4.33
N TRP A 151 1.92 10.47 -3.86
CA TRP A 151 2.92 11.54 -3.70
C TRP A 151 4.01 11.15 -2.69
N CYS A 152 3.63 10.58 -1.54
CA CYS A 152 4.58 10.16 -0.51
C CYS A 152 5.54 9.10 -1.06
N TYR A 153 5.02 8.06 -1.70
CA TYR A 153 5.86 7.01 -2.27
C TYR A 153 6.79 7.53 -3.39
N ALA A 154 6.27 8.40 -4.27
CA ALA A 154 7.05 8.96 -5.36
C ALA A 154 8.13 9.93 -4.85
N TYR A 155 7.74 11.02 -4.18
CA TYR A 155 8.66 12.11 -3.88
C TYR A 155 9.51 11.84 -2.63
N LEU A 156 8.90 11.38 -1.52
CA LEU A 156 9.69 11.08 -0.32
C LEU A 156 10.58 9.85 -0.52
N GLY A 157 10.13 8.89 -1.34
CA GLY A 157 10.88 7.66 -1.63
C GLY A 157 11.97 7.82 -2.69
N HIS A 158 11.74 8.65 -3.71
CA HIS A 158 12.61 8.70 -4.88
C HIS A 158 13.29 10.05 -5.13
N ALA A 159 12.80 11.18 -4.59
CA ALA A 159 13.45 12.49 -4.72
C ALA A 159 14.19 12.91 -3.44
N ASP A 160 13.53 12.83 -2.28
CA ASP A 160 14.12 13.31 -1.01
C ASP A 160 14.97 12.23 -0.32
N GLY A 161 14.59 10.97 -0.52
CA GLY A 161 15.20 9.79 0.09
C GLY A 161 14.87 9.63 1.58
N HIS A 162 13.75 10.22 2.02
CA HIS A 162 13.22 10.13 3.37
C HIS A 162 12.43 8.84 3.62
N HIS A 163 11.79 8.29 2.59
CA HIS A 163 11.11 6.99 2.63
C HIS A 163 11.85 5.96 1.79
N ALA A 164 11.50 4.69 1.95
CA ALA A 164 11.96 3.63 1.05
C ALA A 164 11.57 3.93 -0.42
N PRO A 165 12.42 3.62 -1.42
CA PRO A 165 13.72 2.95 -1.30
C PRO A 165 14.88 3.89 -0.94
N GLY A 166 14.62 5.19 -0.76
CA GLY A 166 15.61 6.14 -0.27
C GLY A 166 16.47 6.78 -1.36
N LEU A 167 15.98 6.83 -2.61
CA LEU A 167 16.70 7.45 -3.72
C LEU A 167 16.64 8.98 -3.63
N ARG A 168 17.57 9.63 -4.34
CA ARG A 168 17.65 11.08 -4.51
C ARG A 168 17.76 11.44 -5.99
N ASP A 169 16.68 11.20 -6.73
CA ASP A 169 16.56 11.40 -8.17
C ASP A 169 15.15 11.91 -8.54
N ASP A 170 15.07 13.21 -8.85
CA ASP A 170 13.83 13.87 -9.26
C ASP A 170 13.19 13.24 -10.50
N LYS A 171 13.99 12.74 -11.44
CA LYS A 171 13.46 12.10 -12.66
C LYS A 171 12.80 10.78 -12.30
N ALA A 172 13.43 10.01 -11.42
CA ALA A 172 12.85 8.77 -10.90
C ALA A 172 11.52 9.04 -10.19
N ALA A 173 11.42 10.11 -9.38
CA ALA A 173 10.18 10.48 -8.70
C ALA A 173 9.04 10.80 -9.69
N VAL A 174 9.31 11.55 -10.76
CA VAL A 174 8.31 11.85 -11.80
C VAL A 174 7.89 10.57 -12.54
N THR A 175 8.84 9.70 -12.88
CA THR A 175 8.54 8.40 -13.50
C THR A 175 7.65 7.54 -12.60
N VAL A 176 7.99 7.43 -11.31
CA VAL A 176 7.22 6.66 -10.33
C VAL A 176 5.83 7.25 -10.11
N ALA A 177 5.68 8.57 -10.05
CA ALA A 177 4.38 9.21 -9.96
C ALA A 177 3.51 8.88 -11.18
N HIS A 178 4.08 8.95 -12.39
CA HIS A 178 3.38 8.57 -13.62
C HIS A 178 2.97 7.09 -13.62
N HIS A 179 3.89 6.19 -13.29
CA HIS A 179 3.63 4.75 -13.30
C HIS A 179 2.63 4.31 -12.22
N GLN A 180 2.61 4.93 -11.04
CA GLN A 180 1.57 4.67 -10.03
C GLN A 180 0.18 5.06 -10.55
N LEU A 181 0.04 6.22 -11.22
CA LEU A 181 -1.25 6.64 -11.78
C LEU A 181 -1.69 5.77 -12.96
N LEU A 182 -0.74 5.31 -13.79
CA LEU A 182 -1.03 4.32 -14.83
C LEU A 182 -1.47 2.99 -14.21
N ALA A 183 -0.77 2.51 -13.18
CA ALA A 183 -1.06 1.27 -12.48
C ALA A 183 -2.42 1.34 -11.78
N HIS A 184 -2.80 2.50 -11.26
CA HIS A 184 -4.16 2.75 -10.75
C HIS A 184 -5.21 2.47 -11.82
N GLY A 185 -5.07 3.04 -13.02
CA GLY A 185 -6.01 2.82 -14.12
C GLY A 185 -6.10 1.35 -14.52
N LEU A 186 -4.96 0.71 -14.75
CA LEU A 186 -4.92 -0.71 -15.15
C LEU A 186 -5.46 -1.65 -14.06
N ALA A 187 -5.16 -1.37 -12.78
CA ALA A 187 -5.71 -2.14 -11.67
C ALA A 187 -7.24 -2.00 -11.57
N VAL A 188 -7.79 -0.80 -11.79
CA VAL A 188 -9.25 -0.60 -11.83
C VAL A 188 -9.90 -1.42 -12.94
N ASP A 189 -9.32 -1.43 -14.14
CA ASP A 189 -9.83 -2.22 -15.26
C ASP A 189 -9.73 -3.72 -14.97
N ALA A 190 -8.60 -4.19 -14.45
CA ALA A 190 -8.38 -5.60 -14.11
C ALA A 190 -9.32 -6.08 -12.99
N MET A 191 -9.51 -5.30 -11.93
CA MET A 191 -10.46 -5.63 -10.87
C MET A 191 -11.92 -5.67 -11.37
N ARG A 192 -12.31 -4.75 -12.27
CA ARG A 192 -13.65 -4.74 -12.87
C ARG A 192 -13.92 -5.94 -13.76
N ALA A 193 -12.89 -6.49 -14.40
CA ALA A 193 -13.00 -7.70 -15.20
C ALA A 193 -13.28 -8.94 -14.34
N GLU A 194 -12.75 -8.97 -13.11
CA GLU A 194 -13.06 -10.01 -12.12
C GLU A 194 -14.44 -9.80 -11.49
N ARG A 195 -14.75 -8.55 -11.11
CA ARG A 195 -15.99 -8.19 -10.41
C ARG A 195 -16.45 -6.78 -10.73
N ASN A 196 -17.68 -6.63 -11.22
CA ASN A 196 -18.25 -5.35 -11.62
C ASN A 196 -18.98 -4.59 -10.49
N ASP A 197 -19.12 -5.19 -9.31
CA ASP A 197 -19.83 -4.66 -8.14
C ASP A 197 -18.90 -3.95 -7.13
N LEU A 198 -17.62 -3.79 -7.46
CA LEU A 198 -16.62 -3.18 -6.59
C LEU A 198 -16.72 -1.64 -6.54
N SER A 199 -16.50 -1.08 -5.35
CA SER A 199 -16.28 0.34 -5.13
C SER A 199 -14.79 0.64 -5.11
N LEU A 200 -14.29 1.17 -6.22
CA LEU A 200 -12.86 1.32 -6.48
C LEU A 200 -12.43 2.79 -6.40
N GLY A 201 -11.26 3.04 -5.81
CA GLY A 201 -10.73 4.40 -5.68
C GLY A 201 -9.22 4.50 -5.49
N ILE A 202 -8.79 5.73 -5.24
CA ILE A 202 -7.41 6.08 -4.87
C ILE A 202 -7.46 7.03 -3.66
N VAL A 203 -6.50 6.92 -2.76
CA VAL A 203 -6.38 7.78 -1.59
C VAL A 203 -5.24 8.76 -1.83
N ILE A 204 -5.53 10.07 -1.79
CA ILE A 204 -4.57 11.14 -1.95
C ILE A 204 -4.40 11.92 -0.64
N ASN A 205 -3.21 12.45 -0.40
CA ASN A 205 -2.86 13.32 0.72
C ASN A 205 -2.85 14.81 0.28
N PRO A 206 -4.00 15.51 0.27
CA PRO A 206 -4.03 16.91 -0.12
C PRO A 206 -3.38 17.79 0.94
N SER A 207 -2.66 18.82 0.50
CA SER A 207 -2.19 19.90 1.36
C SER A 207 -2.82 21.22 0.94
N LEU A 208 -3.36 21.97 1.91
CA LEU A 208 -3.91 23.30 1.67
C LEU A 208 -2.76 24.33 1.73
N ALA A 209 -2.32 24.79 0.56
CA ALA A 209 -1.40 25.93 0.48
C ALA A 209 -2.16 27.25 0.63
N ARG A 210 -1.71 28.13 1.52
CA ARG A 210 -2.19 29.51 1.66
C ARG A 210 -1.01 30.44 1.43
N SER A 211 -1.20 31.50 0.64
CA SER A 211 -0.18 32.53 0.48
C SER A 211 0.00 33.29 1.79
N GLU A 212 1.24 33.52 2.19
CA GLU A 212 1.55 34.53 3.20
C GLU A 212 1.61 35.89 2.50
N GLY A 213 0.58 36.73 2.69
CA GLY A 213 0.51 38.09 2.15
C GLY A 213 -0.75 38.39 1.32
N GLU A 214 -0.95 39.67 1.02
CA GLU A 214 -1.97 40.11 0.07
C GLU A 214 -1.59 39.65 -1.35
N PRO A 215 -2.56 39.22 -2.17
CA PRO A 215 -2.30 38.88 -3.56
C PRO A 215 -1.68 40.09 -4.28
N PRO A 216 -0.73 39.87 -5.21
CA PRO A 216 -0.13 40.97 -5.95
C PRO A 216 -1.23 41.80 -6.63
N ALA A 217 -1.07 43.13 -6.62
CA ALA A 217 -1.95 44.01 -7.37
C ALA A 217 -2.02 43.52 -8.83
N PRO A 218 -3.20 43.54 -9.48
CA PRO A 218 -3.32 43.13 -10.87
C PRO A 218 -2.27 43.87 -11.70
N ALA A 219 -1.46 43.15 -12.47
CA ALA A 219 -0.53 43.80 -13.38
C ALA A 219 -1.35 44.62 -14.40
N ASP A 220 -1.03 45.90 -14.56
CA ASP A 220 -1.59 46.73 -15.62
C ASP A 220 -1.36 46.00 -16.95
N ALA A 221 -2.45 45.66 -17.64
CA ALA A 221 -2.37 45.01 -18.95
C ALA A 221 -1.63 45.95 -19.91
N LEU A 222 -0.49 45.47 -20.44
CA LEU A 222 0.29 46.14 -21.49
C LEU A 222 -0.49 46.20 -22.80
#